data_AF-A0A6G0HGM7-F1
#
_entry.id   AF-A0A6G0HGM7-F1
#
_cell.length_a   1.000
_cell.length_b   1.000
_cell.length_c   1.000
_cell.angle_alpha   90.00
_cell.angle_beta   90.00
_cell.angle_gamma   90.00
#
_symmetry.space_group_name_H-M   'P 1'
#
loop_
_entity.id
_entity.type
_entity.pdbx_description
1 polymer ?
#
loop_
_entity_poly.entity_id
_entity_poly.type
_entity_poly.pdbx_seq_one_letter_code
_entity_poly.pdbx_strand_id
1 'polypeptide(L)'
;MAAAMQTFFVFLLVAAKHEEVQPPWILSSVRSKCAQLLLAALCPELPAPDTTAELAGDVEQHIHELHKSSQVKYKACVRSKVANLRNPKNAHLRRGLLSGSLSPEAFARMSAEEMASAELRQLREEYSSRGVSERQLPQGIEGTQTEKIRCKKCGGSDCRVTQMSRGALFLPAWEPGCNRHTDR
;
A
#
# COMPACT_ATOMS: atom_id res chain seq x y z
N MET A 1 34.46 18.09 59.49
CA MET A 1 33.19 17.36 59.26
C MET A 1 32.29 17.97 58.18
N ALA A 2 32.71 19.01 57.45
CA ALA A 2 31.89 19.63 56.38
C ALA A 2 32.10 19.02 54.98
N ALA A 3 33.24 18.38 54.71
CA ALA A 3 33.57 17.88 53.36
C ALA A 3 32.88 16.55 52.98
N ALA A 4 32.38 15.78 53.96
CA ALA A 4 31.69 14.51 53.71
C ALA A 4 30.19 14.66 53.39
N MET A 5 29.62 15.84 53.67
CA MET A 5 28.21 16.14 53.38
C MET A 5 28.01 16.72 51.97
N GLN A 6 29.07 17.28 51.37
CA GLN A 6 29.02 17.81 50.00
C GLN A 6 29.06 16.69 48.93
N THR A 7 29.73 15.58 49.19
CA THR A 7 29.86 14.46 48.23
C THR A 7 28.61 13.57 48.18
N PHE A 8 27.83 13.51 49.26
CA PHE A 8 26.54 12.81 49.27
C PHE A 8 25.45 13.53 48.46
N PHE A 9 25.50 14.87 48.43
CA PHE A 9 24.52 15.68 47.69
C PHE A 9 24.71 15.60 46.17
N VAL A 10 25.94 15.39 45.70
CA VAL A 10 26.22 15.20 44.26
C VAL A 10 25.80 13.80 43.79
N PHE A 11 25.88 12.77 44.66
CA PHE A 11 25.42 11.42 44.33
C PHE A 11 23.88 11.30 44.26
N LEU A 12 23.14 12.07 45.08
CA LEU A 12 21.67 12.09 45.02
C LEU A 12 21.10 12.84 43.80
N LEU A 13 21.89 13.72 43.16
CA LEU A 13 21.47 14.46 41.96
C LEU A 13 21.70 13.68 40.65
N VAL A 14 22.51 12.62 40.68
CA VAL A 14 22.69 11.69 39.54
C VAL A 14 21.68 10.53 39.59
N ALA A 15 21.01 10.31 40.73
CA ALA A 15 20.05 9.22 40.94
C ALA A 15 18.57 9.60 40.71
N ALA A 16 18.28 10.71 40.03
CA ALA A 16 16.91 11.17 39.74
C ALA A 16 16.66 11.43 38.25
N LYS A 17 17.25 10.61 37.37
CA LYS A 17 16.89 10.53 35.93
C LYS A 17 16.59 9.10 35.47
N HIS A 18 16.03 8.29 36.36
CA HIS A 18 15.15 7.21 35.93
C HIS A 18 13.70 7.70 36.07
N GLU A 19 13.40 8.79 35.38
CA GLU A 19 12.04 8.95 34.88
C GLU A 19 11.93 7.85 33.82
N GLU A 20 11.43 6.68 34.20
CA GLU A 20 10.81 5.81 33.22
C GLU A 20 9.68 6.62 32.60
N VAL A 21 10.01 7.37 31.55
CA VAL A 21 9.04 7.92 30.64
C VAL A 21 8.50 6.71 29.91
N GLN A 22 7.56 6.03 30.57
CA GLN A 22 6.68 5.07 29.94
C GLN A 22 6.22 5.71 28.63
N PRO A 23 6.55 5.14 27.46
CA PRO A 23 6.48 5.91 26.24
C PRO A 23 5.01 6.30 25.97
N PRO A 24 4.75 7.46 25.36
CA PRO A 24 3.46 8.17 25.37
C PRO A 24 2.26 7.41 24.76
N TRP A 25 2.43 6.16 24.34
CA TRP A 25 1.38 5.27 23.84
C TRP A 25 0.46 4.69 24.93
N ILE A 26 0.84 4.72 26.22
CA ILE A 26 0.05 4.12 27.31
C ILE A 26 -1.28 4.85 27.59
N LEU A 27 -1.44 6.10 27.15
CA LEU A 27 -2.58 6.94 27.55
C LEU A 27 -3.94 6.54 26.96
N SER A 28 -3.99 5.61 25.99
CA SER A 28 -5.27 5.16 25.43
C SER A 28 -5.38 3.64 25.33
N SER A 29 -6.47 3.09 25.89
CA SER A 29 -6.79 1.66 25.87
C SER A 29 -6.76 1.04 24.47
N VAL A 30 -7.16 1.81 23.44
CA VAL A 30 -7.15 1.36 22.05
C VAL A 30 -5.71 1.23 21.51
N ARG A 31 -4.84 2.22 21.73
CA ARG A 31 -3.47 2.19 21.22
C ARG A 31 -2.64 1.10 21.89
N SER A 32 -2.78 0.94 23.20
CA SER A 32 -2.15 -0.17 23.93
C SER A 32 -2.59 -1.52 23.38
N LYS A 33 -3.88 -1.68 23.04
CA LYS A 33 -4.38 -2.93 22.44
C LYS A 33 -3.83 -3.14 21.02
N CYS A 34 -3.72 -2.08 20.23
CA CYS A 34 -3.13 -2.12 18.90
C CYS A 34 -1.65 -2.53 18.94
N ALA A 35 -0.86 -1.97 19.86
CA ALA A 35 0.53 -2.36 20.10
C ALA A 35 0.64 -3.84 20.51
N GLN A 36 -0.22 -4.32 21.41
CA GLN A 36 -0.27 -5.74 21.78
C GLN A 36 -0.56 -6.67 20.58
N LEU A 37 -1.47 -6.26 19.68
CA LEU A 37 -1.78 -7.06 18.48
C LEU A 37 -0.59 -7.13 17.51
N LEU A 38 0.17 -6.04 17.39
CA LEU A 38 1.40 -5.98 16.60
C LEU A 38 2.48 -6.86 17.23
N LEU A 39 2.68 -6.76 18.54
CA LEU A 39 3.62 -7.61 19.29
C LEU A 39 3.30 -9.10 19.10
N ALA A 40 2.04 -9.49 19.28
CA ALA A 40 1.61 -10.87 19.08
C ALA A 40 1.77 -11.36 17.63
N ALA A 41 1.82 -10.47 16.64
CA ALA A 41 2.08 -10.82 15.25
C ALA A 41 3.59 -10.94 14.96
N LEU A 42 4.43 -10.16 15.64
CA LEU A 42 5.89 -10.23 15.54
C LEU A 42 6.45 -11.44 16.27
N CYS A 43 5.93 -11.76 17.45
CA CYS A 43 6.38 -12.89 18.25
C CYS A 43 5.17 -13.73 18.71
N PRO A 44 4.81 -14.80 17.97
CA PRO A 44 3.74 -15.69 18.37
C PRO A 44 4.13 -16.63 19.53
N GLU A 45 5.43 -16.87 19.72
CA GLU A 45 6.00 -17.63 20.84
C GLU A 45 6.40 -16.64 21.95
N LEU A 46 5.74 -16.70 23.10
CA LEU A 46 6.14 -15.94 24.29
C LEU A 46 7.20 -16.73 25.08
N PRO A 47 8.18 -16.07 25.73
CA PRO A 47 8.29 -14.63 25.93
C PRO A 47 8.95 -13.90 24.75
N ALA A 48 8.34 -12.78 24.33
CA ALA A 48 8.96 -11.88 23.37
C ALA A 48 10.10 -11.11 24.07
N PRO A 49 11.26 -10.91 23.42
CA PRO A 49 12.31 -10.07 23.99
C PRO A 49 11.82 -8.61 24.07
N ASP A 50 12.30 -7.86 25.07
CA ASP A 50 11.89 -6.47 25.32
C ASP A 50 12.04 -5.58 24.07
N THR A 51 13.08 -5.85 23.27
CA THR A 51 13.33 -5.17 21.98
C THR A 51 12.19 -5.32 20.98
N THR A 52 11.41 -6.42 21.03
CA THR A 52 10.26 -6.62 20.14
C THR A 52 9.02 -5.87 20.64
N ALA A 53 8.89 -5.69 21.96
CA ALA A 53 7.82 -4.89 22.55
C ALA A 53 8.01 -3.40 22.21
N GLU A 54 9.24 -2.90 22.32
CA GLU A 54 9.61 -1.55 21.87
C GLU A 54 9.33 -1.36 20.38
N LEU A 55 9.79 -2.30 19.55
CA LEU A 55 9.55 -2.27 18.09
C LEU A 55 8.06 -2.23 17.73
N ALA A 56 7.22 -3.00 18.43
CA ALA A 56 5.78 -2.99 18.23
C ALA A 56 5.16 -1.64 18.61
N GLY A 57 5.65 -1.02 19.70
CA GLY A 57 5.28 0.34 20.11
C GLY A 57 5.67 1.39 19.08
N ASP A 58 6.88 1.31 18.54
CA ASP A 58 7.38 2.22 17.51
C ASP A 58 6.53 2.14 16.24
N VAL A 59 6.22 0.93 15.77
CA VAL A 59 5.34 0.74 14.60
C VAL A 59 3.96 1.34 14.86
N GLU A 60 3.37 1.11 16.04
CA GLU A 60 2.08 1.69 16.41
C GLU A 60 2.12 3.21 16.40
N GLN A 61 3.17 3.81 16.96
CA GLN A 61 3.33 5.26 17.02
C GLN A 61 3.38 5.86 15.61
N HIS A 62 4.18 5.31 14.70
CA HIS A 62 4.26 5.81 13.34
C HIS A 62 2.91 5.67 12.59
N ILE A 63 2.17 4.57 12.81
CA ILE A 63 0.83 4.40 12.23
C ILE A 63 -0.16 5.43 12.81
N HIS A 64 -0.10 5.68 14.11
CA HIS A 64 -0.91 6.69 14.77
C HIS A 64 -0.60 8.08 14.19
N GLU A 65 0.68 8.39 13.98
CA GLU A 65 1.12 9.66 13.42
C GLU A 65 0.62 9.91 12.00
N LEU A 66 0.58 8.87 11.17
CA LEU A 66 0.04 8.95 9.81
C LEU A 66 -1.48 9.13 9.76
N HIS A 67 -2.20 8.69 10.80
CA HIS A 67 -3.66 8.63 10.82
C HIS A 67 -4.31 9.35 12.01
N LYS A 68 -3.64 10.36 12.60
CA LYS A 68 -4.13 11.13 13.76
C LYS A 68 -5.55 11.69 13.55
N SER A 69 -5.89 12.05 12.32
CA SER A 69 -7.18 12.65 11.97
C SER A 69 -8.33 11.64 11.82
N SER A 70 -8.05 10.34 11.69
CA SER A 70 -9.09 9.33 11.44
C SER A 70 -8.83 8.02 12.17
N GLN A 71 -9.60 7.81 13.23
CA GLN A 71 -9.57 6.56 14.01
C GLN A 71 -9.97 5.33 13.20
N VAL A 72 -10.83 5.50 12.18
CA VAL A 72 -11.24 4.40 11.29
C VAL A 72 -10.07 3.95 10.42
N LYS A 73 -9.36 4.91 9.79
CA LYS A 73 -8.16 4.62 8.97
C LYS A 73 -7.03 4.03 9.82
N TYR A 74 -6.80 4.58 11.02
CA TYR A 74 -5.84 4.04 11.98
C TYR A 74 -6.11 2.56 12.29
N LYS A 75 -7.33 2.22 12.74
CA LYS A 75 -7.69 0.83 13.06
C LYS A 75 -7.59 -0.09 11.84
N ALA A 76 -7.97 0.40 10.65
CA ALA A 76 -7.87 -0.37 9.41
C ALA A 76 -6.42 -0.66 9.04
N CYS A 77 -5.54 0.33 9.15
CA CYS A 77 -4.11 0.18 8.91
C CYS A 77 -3.50 -0.84 9.88
N VAL A 78 -3.71 -0.70 11.19
CA VAL A 78 -3.20 -1.67 12.19
C VAL A 78 -3.66 -3.10 11.87
N ARG A 79 -4.95 -3.31 11.59
CA ARG A 79 -5.48 -4.64 11.21
C ARG A 79 -4.79 -5.20 9.97
N SER A 80 -4.57 -4.36 8.95
CA SER A 80 -3.86 -4.75 7.72
C SER A 80 -2.41 -5.15 8.01
N LYS A 81 -1.69 -4.37 8.83
CA LYS A 81 -0.30 -4.67 9.23
C LYS A 81 -0.21 -5.99 9.99
N VAL A 82 -1.08 -6.20 10.98
CA VAL A 82 -1.16 -7.45 11.75
C VAL A 82 -1.44 -8.65 10.84
N ALA A 83 -2.40 -8.54 9.92
CA ALA A 83 -2.72 -9.63 8.99
C ALA A 83 -1.53 -9.96 8.06
N ASN A 84 -0.82 -8.94 7.58
CA ASN A 84 0.37 -9.13 6.74
C ASN A 84 1.53 -9.76 7.52
N LEU A 85 1.77 -9.37 8.77
CA LEU A 85 2.81 -9.96 9.62
C LEU A 85 2.53 -11.42 9.98
N ARG A 86 1.25 -11.78 10.16
CA ARG A 86 0.82 -13.16 10.44
C ARG A 86 0.86 -14.07 9.21
N ASN A 87 0.90 -13.51 8.00
CA ASN A 87 0.90 -14.31 6.79
C ASN A 87 2.27 -15.00 6.60
N PRO A 88 2.35 -16.34 6.57
CA PRO A 88 3.61 -17.06 6.41
C PRO A 88 4.31 -16.74 5.07
N LYS A 89 3.56 -16.40 4.02
CA LYS A 89 4.12 -15.96 2.73
C LYS A 89 4.87 -14.62 2.83
N ASN A 90 4.55 -13.82 3.85
CA ASN A 90 5.17 -12.53 4.13
C ASN A 90 6.16 -12.59 5.31
N ALA A 91 6.74 -13.77 5.59
CA ALA A 91 7.72 -13.93 6.68
C ALA A 91 8.94 -13.00 6.57
N HIS A 92 9.23 -12.50 5.35
CA HIS A 92 10.28 -11.51 5.10
C HIS A 92 10.04 -10.18 5.84
N LEU A 93 8.78 -9.74 6.00
CA LEU A 93 8.45 -8.51 6.73
C LEU A 93 8.84 -8.62 8.21
N ARG A 94 8.44 -9.73 8.83
CA ARG A 94 8.78 -10.01 10.23
C ARG A 94 10.28 -10.10 10.44
N ARG A 95 10.98 -10.87 9.59
CA ARG A 95 12.45 -10.98 9.67
C ARG A 95 13.12 -9.63 9.48
N GLY A 96 12.68 -8.83 8.50
CA GLY A 96 13.28 -7.52 8.21
C GLY A 96 13.08 -6.50 9.32
N LEU A 97 11.94 -6.52 10.01
CA LEU A 97 11.69 -5.71 11.20
C LEU A 97 12.59 -6.14 12.37
N LEU A 98 12.68 -7.44 12.65
CA LEU A 98 13.50 -7.97 13.75
C LEU A 98 15.01 -7.80 13.50
N SER A 99 15.46 -7.88 12.25
CA SER A 99 16.86 -7.65 11.89
C SER A 99 17.20 -6.18 11.68
N GLY A 100 16.23 -5.27 11.76
CA GLY A 100 16.41 -3.83 11.53
C GLY A 100 16.66 -3.44 10.06
N SER A 101 16.53 -4.36 9.10
CA SER A 101 16.68 -4.01 7.67
C SER A 101 15.49 -3.22 7.13
N LEU A 102 14.34 -3.34 7.80
CA LEU A 102 13.13 -2.58 7.51
C LEU A 102 12.83 -1.68 8.72
N SER A 103 12.78 -0.37 8.50
CA SER A 103 12.48 0.57 9.60
C SER A 103 10.98 0.53 9.96
N PRO A 104 10.62 0.77 11.24
CA PRO A 104 9.23 0.88 11.69
C PRO A 104 8.43 1.92 10.91
N GLU A 105 9.06 3.05 10.60
CA GLU A 105 8.47 4.15 9.84
C GLU A 105 8.16 3.75 8.39
N ALA A 106 9.12 3.12 7.70
CA ALA A 106 8.92 2.63 6.34
C ALA A 106 7.81 1.58 6.32
N PHE A 107 7.85 0.63 7.27
CA PHE A 107 6.81 -0.38 7.41
C PHE A 107 5.44 0.25 7.67
N ALA A 108 5.32 1.29 8.49
CA ALA A 108 4.05 1.98 8.74
C ALA A 108 3.46 2.61 7.46
N ARG A 109 4.31 3.19 6.59
CA ARG A 109 3.89 3.84 5.33
C ARG A 109 3.59 2.88 4.18
N MET A 110 4.24 1.72 4.13
CA MET A 110 4.07 0.75 3.03
C MET A 110 2.60 0.38 2.80
N SER A 111 2.18 0.26 1.55
CA SER A 111 0.82 -0.19 1.22
C SER A 111 0.64 -1.71 1.44
N ALA A 112 -0.60 -2.18 1.46
CA ALA A 112 -0.89 -3.62 1.54
C ALA A 112 -0.38 -4.40 0.32
N GLU A 113 -0.30 -3.75 -0.83
CA GLU A 113 0.22 -4.33 -2.07
C GLU A 113 1.75 -4.42 -2.03
N GLU A 114 2.41 -3.36 -1.56
CA GLU A 114 3.86 -3.29 -1.38
C GLU A 114 4.37 -4.22 -0.28
N MET A 115 3.54 -4.59 0.69
CA MET A 115 3.91 -5.59 1.70
C MET A 115 3.86 -7.04 1.17
N ALA A 116 3.14 -7.31 0.08
CA ALA A 116 3.06 -8.65 -0.49
C ALA A 116 4.42 -9.08 -1.07
N SER A 117 4.68 -10.38 -1.19
CA SER A 117 5.90 -10.88 -1.84
C SER A 117 6.03 -10.38 -3.28
N ALA A 118 7.26 -10.25 -3.79
CA ALA A 118 7.52 -9.82 -5.17
C ALA A 118 6.81 -10.72 -6.21
N GLU A 119 6.78 -12.03 -5.97
CA GLU A 119 6.05 -13.00 -6.79
C GLU A 119 4.54 -12.71 -6.84
N LEU A 120 3.92 -12.41 -5.70
CA LEU A 120 2.48 -12.11 -5.65
C LEU A 120 2.16 -10.77 -6.32
N ARG A 121 3.08 -9.79 -6.26
CA ARG A 121 2.94 -8.53 -6.99
C ARG A 121 2.99 -8.75 -8.49
N GLN A 122 3.98 -9.51 -8.97
CA GLN A 122 4.10 -9.86 -10.39
C GLN A 122 2.87 -10.62 -10.89
N LEU A 123 2.40 -11.60 -10.12
CA LEU A 123 1.21 -12.38 -10.49
C LEU A 123 -0.04 -11.49 -10.58
N ARG A 124 -0.22 -10.52 -9.67
CA ARG A 124 -1.34 -9.55 -9.72
C ARG A 124 -1.24 -8.64 -10.95
N GLU A 125 -0.05 -8.17 -11.28
CA GLU A 125 0.20 -7.35 -12.46
C GLU A 125 -0.07 -8.14 -13.75
N GLU A 126 0.34 -9.40 -13.80
CA GLU A 126 0.03 -10.30 -14.92
C GLU A 126 -1.48 -10.50 -15.05
N TYR A 127 -2.19 -10.87 -13.99
CA TYR A 127 -3.64 -11.03 -14.06
C TYR A 127 -4.37 -9.72 -14.42
N SER A 128 -3.89 -8.59 -13.91
CA SER A 128 -4.45 -7.27 -14.22
C SER A 128 -4.26 -6.93 -15.69
N SER A 129 -3.03 -7.06 -16.21
CA SER A 129 -2.71 -6.77 -17.62
C SER A 129 -3.44 -7.71 -18.57
N ARG A 130 -3.52 -9.00 -18.25
CA ARG A 130 -4.32 -9.98 -18.99
C ARG A 130 -5.80 -9.64 -18.98
N GLY A 131 -6.36 -9.32 -17.82
CA GLY A 131 -7.76 -8.93 -17.71
C GLY A 131 -8.08 -7.61 -18.44
N VAL A 132 -7.12 -6.71 -18.58
CA VAL A 132 -7.26 -5.53 -19.46
C VAL A 132 -7.23 -5.97 -20.92
N SER A 133 -6.23 -6.74 -21.33
CA SER A 133 -6.07 -7.20 -22.71
C SER A 133 -7.26 -8.02 -23.22
N GLU A 134 -7.80 -8.94 -22.40
CA GLU A 134 -8.94 -9.78 -22.77
C GLU A 134 -10.23 -8.97 -22.96
N ARG A 135 -10.35 -7.82 -22.29
CA ARG A 135 -11.52 -6.92 -22.37
C ARG A 135 -11.33 -5.77 -23.36
N GLN A 136 -10.14 -5.62 -23.95
CA GLN A 136 -9.93 -4.64 -24.99
C GLN A 136 -10.72 -5.05 -26.24
N LEU A 137 -11.57 -4.14 -26.71
CA LEU A 137 -12.17 -4.29 -28.03
C LEU A 137 -11.04 -4.26 -29.08
N PRO A 138 -11.15 -5.06 -30.17
CA PRO A 138 -10.23 -4.95 -31.29
C PRO A 138 -10.10 -3.49 -31.69
N GLN A 139 -8.86 -2.98 -31.75
CA GLN A 139 -8.64 -1.65 -32.31
C GLN A 139 -8.92 -1.73 -33.81
N GLY A 140 -10.15 -1.38 -34.15
CA GLY A 140 -10.65 -1.39 -35.51
C GLY A 140 -9.94 -0.30 -36.30
N ILE A 141 -8.92 -0.69 -37.06
CA ILE A 141 -8.62 0.02 -38.29
C ILE A 141 -8.58 -0.97 -39.45
N GLU A 142 -9.72 -1.63 -39.63
CA GLU A 142 -10.00 -2.41 -40.82
C GLU A 142 -10.14 -1.47 -42.03
N GLY A 143 -9.48 -1.81 -43.13
CA GLY A 143 -9.52 -1.06 -44.38
C GLY A 143 -8.15 -0.58 -44.86
N THR A 144 -8.01 -0.47 -46.18
CA THR A 144 -6.80 -0.01 -46.85
C THR A 144 -6.72 1.52 -46.76
N GLN A 145 -5.59 2.05 -46.27
CA GLN A 145 -5.33 3.49 -46.32
C GLN A 145 -5.19 3.94 -47.77
N THR A 146 -5.81 5.08 -48.11
CA THR A 146 -5.77 5.63 -49.46
C THR A 146 -5.88 7.14 -49.45
N GLU A 147 -4.95 7.77 -50.15
CA GLU A 147 -4.93 9.22 -50.38
C GLU A 147 -5.75 9.64 -51.60
N LYS A 148 -6.23 8.67 -52.39
CA LYS A 148 -6.99 8.91 -53.62
C LYS A 148 -8.41 9.40 -53.35
N ILE A 149 -8.87 9.29 -52.11
CA ILE A 149 -10.22 9.66 -51.68
C ILE A 149 -10.08 10.78 -50.66
N ARG A 150 -10.76 11.90 -50.92
CA ARG A 150 -10.77 13.06 -50.03
C ARG A 150 -12.07 13.11 -49.25
N CYS A 151 -11.97 13.29 -47.93
CA CYS A 151 -13.13 13.50 -47.09
C CYS A 151 -13.82 14.82 -47.46
N LYS A 152 -15.12 14.78 -47.75
CA LYS A 152 -15.89 15.98 -48.11
C LYS A 152 -16.13 16.93 -46.94
N LYS A 153 -16.06 16.44 -45.69
CA LYS A 153 -16.34 17.23 -44.48
C LYS A 153 -15.10 17.93 -43.93
N CYS A 154 -13.96 17.24 -43.84
CA CYS A 154 -12.72 17.82 -43.31
C CYS A 154 -11.66 18.12 -44.39
N GLY A 155 -11.84 17.68 -45.64
CA GLY A 155 -10.90 17.93 -46.74
C GLY A 155 -9.61 17.09 -46.71
N GLY A 156 -9.41 16.27 -45.67
CA GLY A 156 -8.25 15.39 -45.52
C GLY A 156 -8.25 14.21 -46.49
N SER A 157 -7.04 13.72 -46.81
CA SER A 157 -6.79 12.57 -47.70
C SER A 157 -6.38 11.30 -46.95
N ASP A 158 -6.21 11.31 -45.63
CA ASP A 158 -6.06 10.07 -44.83
C ASP A 158 -7.43 9.41 -44.66
N CYS A 159 -7.88 8.73 -45.71
CA CYS A 159 -9.11 7.97 -45.72
C CYS A 159 -8.80 6.48 -45.77
N ARG A 160 -9.65 5.66 -45.14
CA ARG A 160 -9.58 4.19 -45.21
C ARG A 160 -10.82 3.63 -45.87
N VAL A 161 -10.61 2.64 -46.73
CA VAL A 161 -11.69 1.99 -47.48
C VAL A 161 -11.65 0.49 -47.29
N THR A 162 -12.82 -0.08 -47.03
CA THR A 162 -13.05 -1.52 -46.99
C THR A 162 -13.96 -1.90 -48.16
N GLN A 163 -13.51 -2.82 -49.01
CA GLN A 163 -14.31 -3.32 -50.12
C GLN A 163 -15.29 -4.36 -49.63
N MET A 164 -16.58 -4.13 -49.83
CA MET A 164 -17.65 -5.08 -49.48
C MET A 164 -18.33 -5.58 -50.75
N SER A 165 -18.52 -6.90 -50.87
CA SER A 165 -19.32 -7.50 -51.94
C SER A 165 -20.81 -7.27 -51.69
N ARG A 166 -21.51 -6.74 -52.68
CA ARG A 166 -22.96 -6.46 -52.59
C ARG A 166 -23.74 -7.77 -52.83
N GLY A 167 -23.97 -8.54 -51.77
CA GLY A 167 -24.73 -9.79 -51.86
C GLY A 167 -24.85 -10.61 -50.57
N ALA A 168 -24.02 -10.35 -49.56
CA ALA A 168 -24.20 -10.96 -48.24
C ALA A 168 -25.14 -10.09 -47.40
N LEU A 169 -26.28 -10.65 -46.99
CA LEU A 169 -27.15 -10.11 -45.94
C LEU A 169 -26.34 -10.05 -44.63
N PHE A 170 -25.74 -8.91 -44.37
CA PHE A 170 -25.13 -8.60 -43.09
C PHE A 170 -26.29 -8.35 -42.11
N LEU A 171 -26.63 -9.33 -41.27
CA LEU A 171 -27.43 -9.09 -40.07
C LEU A 171 -26.48 -8.39 -39.07
N PRO A 172 -26.62 -7.09 -38.82
CA PRO A 172 -25.82 -6.47 -37.78
C PRO A 172 -26.39 -6.94 -36.43
N ALA A 173 -25.58 -7.62 -35.63
CA ALA A 173 -25.79 -7.56 -34.19
C ALA A 173 -25.70 -6.07 -33.82
N TRP A 174 -26.80 -5.52 -33.31
CA TRP A 174 -26.87 -4.16 -32.80
C TRP A 174 -25.76 -3.92 -31.77
N GLU A 175 -24.90 -2.93 -31.99
CA GLU A 175 -24.29 -2.16 -30.91
C GLU A 175 -24.64 -0.67 -31.10
N PRO A 176 -25.44 -0.07 -30.19
CA PRO A 176 -25.68 1.36 -30.20
C PRO A 176 -24.44 2.07 -29.63
N GLY A 177 -23.61 2.61 -30.51
CA GLY A 177 -22.40 3.35 -30.15
C GLY A 177 -22.31 4.70 -30.87
N CYS A 178 -23.22 5.62 -30.57
CA CYS A 178 -23.08 7.02 -30.97
C CYS A 178 -22.02 7.67 -30.05
N ASN A 179 -20.76 7.75 -30.50
CA ASN A 179 -19.74 8.53 -29.80
C ASN A 179 -20.06 10.02 -29.96
N ARG A 180 -20.78 10.54 -28.97
CA ARG A 180 -20.92 11.97 -28.70
C ARG A 180 -19.54 12.60 -28.59
N HIS A 181 -19.40 13.67 -29.38
CA HIS A 181 -18.56 14.85 -29.18
C HIS A 181 -17.80 14.91 -27.84
N THR A 182 -16.48 15.08 -27.94
CA THR A 182 -15.73 15.92 -27.01
C THR A 182 -15.18 17.12 -27.77
N ASP A 183 -15.84 18.23 -27.46
CA ASP A 183 -15.49 19.65 -27.46
C ASP A 183 -14.18 20.14 -28.11
N ARG A 184 -14.37 21.23 -28.86
CA ARG A 184 -13.64 22.47 -28.62
C ARG A 184 -14.64 23.54 -28.21
#